data_AF-A0A8T6GN67-F1
#
_entry.id   AF-A0A8T6GN67-F1
#
_cell.length_a   1.000
_cell.length_b   1.000
_cell.length_c   1.000
_cell.angle_alpha   90.00
_cell.angle_beta   90.00
_cell.angle_gamma   90.00
#
_symmetry.space_group_name_H-M   'P 1'
#
loop_
_entity.id
_entity.type
_entity.pdbx_description
1 polymer ?
#
loop_
_entity_poly.entity_id
_entity_poly.type
_entity_poly.pdbx_seq_one_letter_code
_entity_poly.pdbx_strand_id
1 'polypeptide(L)'
;MKAAMLLRSLLYLALPLLLGAALPLWQMPLAHEATGLLVFISDSDSIDAGRGSNSVYSIGLGGGVEKRIAGSIKHGAAYLRISDVDCHAASGLVAIASNDSTLNGFHLVKDDGTGLRQVVPVGEPLTAIRQLSLSPNGEQIVVSRAWDDSPSPRYGLLIGDLRSAEFIVFMPPGEFHSITAPAWSPTGERIAYALEEAGEFRIAIASYPSGQETVVYVARAKIGGLAWSPDGLWLAAELAGQVILLRADGGGLLRLRDRPGGAWSPQWSRDGERIAFASRSSFPGARQLLTMSARGDDARTVTTLRGELVLGCWLG
;
A
#
# COMPACT_ATOMS: atom_id res chain seq x y z
N MET A 1 21.50 60.42 -51.12
CA MET A 1 20.93 61.42 -52.05
C MET A 1 19.89 60.73 -52.94
N LYS A 2 18.62 61.15 -52.82
CA LYS A 2 17.51 61.17 -53.80
C LYS A 2 17.35 59.96 -54.75
N ALA A 3 16.34 59.10 -54.57
CA ALA A 3 14.92 59.25 -54.92
C ALA A 3 14.59 58.94 -56.39
N ALA A 4 13.73 57.93 -56.63
CA ALA A 4 12.67 57.99 -57.64
C ALA A 4 11.68 56.82 -57.47
N MET A 5 10.49 57.20 -57.06
CA MET A 5 9.23 56.46 -56.99
C MET A 5 8.60 56.49 -58.38
N LEU A 6 7.89 55.44 -58.82
CA LEU A 6 6.66 55.63 -59.61
C LEU A 6 5.76 54.39 -59.61
N LEU A 7 4.50 54.72 -59.40
CA LEU A 7 3.31 53.93 -59.14
C LEU A 7 2.53 53.69 -60.45
N ARG A 8 1.63 52.69 -60.44
CA ARG A 8 0.29 52.58 -61.09
C ARG A 8 0.12 51.22 -61.80
N SER A 9 -1.01 50.52 -61.80
CA SER A 9 -2.30 50.54 -61.08
C SER A 9 -3.15 49.41 -61.69
N LEU A 10 -3.83 48.61 -60.83
CA LEU A 10 -5.18 47.99 -60.99
C LEU A 10 -5.53 47.12 -62.22
N LEU A 11 -6.04 45.89 -61.98
CA LEU A 11 -7.49 45.56 -62.09
C LEU A 11 -7.83 44.08 -61.70
N TYR A 12 -8.78 43.95 -60.76
CA TYR A 12 -9.85 42.94 -60.54
C TYR A 12 -9.60 41.45 -60.20
N LEU A 13 -10.00 41.15 -58.94
CA LEU A 13 -10.91 40.09 -58.46
C LEU A 13 -10.80 38.66 -59.01
N ALA A 14 -10.39 37.75 -58.12
CA ALA A 14 -11.16 36.53 -57.82
C ALA A 14 -10.80 36.01 -56.42
N LEU A 15 -11.78 36.04 -55.51
CA LEU A 15 -11.78 35.29 -54.26
C LEU A 15 -12.00 33.80 -54.61
N PRO A 16 -11.41 32.85 -53.87
CA PRO A 16 -12.33 31.96 -53.16
C PRO A 16 -11.95 31.64 -51.71
N LEU A 17 -13.03 31.32 -51.03
CA LEU A 17 -13.25 30.78 -49.69
C LEU A 17 -12.16 29.87 -49.09
N LEU A 18 -11.97 30.12 -47.79
CA LEU A 18 -11.77 29.14 -46.72
C LEU A 18 -12.05 27.67 -47.07
N LEU A 19 -11.04 26.82 -46.86
CA LEU A 19 -11.20 25.49 -46.27
C LEU A 19 -9.93 25.20 -45.47
N GLY A 20 -10.08 25.21 -44.14
CA GLY A 20 -9.01 24.90 -43.21
C GLY A 20 -8.58 23.45 -43.36
N ALA A 21 -7.37 23.24 -43.86
CA ALA A 21 -6.64 22.02 -43.62
C ALA A 21 -6.01 22.13 -42.22
N ALA A 22 -6.80 21.79 -41.20
CA ALA A 22 -6.24 21.41 -39.91
C ALA A 22 -5.40 20.16 -40.15
N LEU A 23 -4.08 20.31 -40.10
CA LEU A 23 -3.16 19.18 -40.05
C LEU A 23 -3.62 18.28 -38.90
N PRO A 24 -3.77 16.96 -39.10
CA PRO A 24 -4.11 16.08 -38.01
C PRO A 24 -2.98 16.19 -36.99
N LEU A 25 -3.30 16.78 -35.83
CA LEU A 25 -2.53 16.64 -34.62
C LEU A 25 -2.41 15.13 -34.40
N TRP A 26 -1.25 14.61 -34.79
CA TRP A 26 -0.82 13.27 -34.47
C TRP A 26 -1.18 13.01 -33.01
N GLN A 27 -1.87 11.90 -32.79
CA GLN A 27 -2.12 11.34 -31.48
C GLN A 27 -0.76 11.28 -30.76
N MET A 28 -0.49 12.28 -29.92
CA MET A 28 0.40 12.10 -28.79
C MET A 28 -0.14 10.87 -28.07
N PRO A 29 0.67 9.85 -27.76
CA PRO A 29 0.20 8.79 -26.89
C PRO A 29 -0.35 9.48 -25.65
N LEU A 30 -1.62 9.23 -25.34
CA LEU A 30 -2.17 9.51 -24.03
C LEU A 30 -1.12 9.04 -23.02
N ALA A 31 -0.76 9.91 -22.08
CA ALA A 31 0.09 9.54 -20.96
C ALA A 31 -0.35 8.15 -20.50
N HIS A 32 0.58 7.19 -20.50
CA HIS A 32 0.30 5.82 -20.07
C HIS A 32 -0.41 5.95 -18.72
N GLU A 33 -1.72 5.66 -18.67
CA GLU A 33 -2.38 5.52 -17.38
C GLU A 33 -1.57 4.45 -16.66
N ALA A 34 -0.96 4.82 -15.53
CA ALA A 34 -0.12 3.93 -14.76
C ALA A 34 -0.84 2.59 -14.61
N THR A 35 -0.29 1.54 -15.21
CA THR A 35 -0.85 0.19 -15.23
C THR A 35 -0.62 -0.46 -13.87
N GLY A 36 -1.19 0.12 -12.83
CA GLY A 36 -1.12 -0.39 -11.46
C GLY A 36 -2.37 -1.20 -11.13
N LEU A 37 -2.16 -2.35 -10.52
CA LEU A 37 -3.19 -3.13 -9.84
C LEU A 37 -3.04 -2.92 -8.33
N LEU A 38 -4.13 -2.53 -7.67
CA LEU A 38 -4.19 -2.47 -6.22
C LEU A 38 -4.63 -3.82 -5.69
N VAL A 39 -3.88 -4.40 -4.75
CA VAL A 39 -4.25 -5.61 -4.04
C VAL A 39 -4.80 -5.26 -2.68
N PHE A 40 -5.98 -5.79 -2.36
CA PHE A 40 -6.69 -5.44 -1.13
C PHE A 40 -7.51 -6.61 -0.59
N ILE A 41 -7.86 -6.50 0.67
CA ILE A 41 -8.74 -7.41 1.39
C ILE A 41 -10.16 -6.83 1.37
N SER A 42 -11.14 -7.67 1.09
CA SER A 42 -12.56 -7.31 1.15
C SER A 42 -13.40 -8.49 1.65
N ASP A 43 -14.50 -8.21 2.35
CA ASP A 43 -15.52 -9.20 2.73
C ASP A 43 -16.68 -9.28 1.71
N SER A 44 -16.52 -8.67 0.52
CA SER A 44 -17.54 -8.59 -0.54
C SER A 44 -18.06 -9.95 -1.04
N ASP A 45 -17.26 -11.03 -0.99
CA ASP A 45 -17.69 -12.38 -1.32
C ASP A 45 -17.77 -13.34 -0.12
N SER A 46 -17.83 -12.83 1.12
CA SER A 46 -17.81 -13.68 2.32
C SER A 46 -18.91 -14.76 2.22
N ILE A 47 -18.46 -16.01 1.99
CA ILE A 47 -19.32 -17.18 1.75
C ILE A 47 -20.22 -17.43 2.97
N ASP A 48 -19.76 -17.02 4.15
CA ASP A 48 -20.58 -16.82 5.34
C ASP A 48 -20.75 -15.32 5.60
N ALA A 49 -21.75 -14.68 4.98
CA ALA A 49 -22.14 -13.32 5.30
C ALA A 49 -22.52 -13.22 6.79
N GLY A 50 -21.57 -12.79 7.63
CA GLY A 50 -21.73 -12.62 9.08
C GLY A 50 -20.89 -13.53 9.99
N ARG A 51 -20.01 -14.41 9.49
CA ARG A 51 -19.12 -15.25 10.34
C ARG A 51 -17.62 -14.91 10.28
N GLY A 52 -17.23 -13.80 9.63
CA GLY A 52 -15.89 -13.22 9.81
C GLY A 52 -14.81 -13.63 8.81
N SER A 53 -15.13 -14.21 7.65
CA SER A 53 -14.16 -14.42 6.56
C SER A 53 -14.03 -13.22 5.62
N ASN A 54 -12.91 -13.14 4.90
CA ASN A 54 -12.65 -12.19 3.82
C ASN A 54 -11.77 -12.86 2.74
N SER A 55 -11.59 -12.15 1.64
CA SER A 55 -10.88 -12.60 0.45
C SER A 55 -9.92 -11.52 -0.05
N VAL A 56 -8.97 -11.92 -0.89
CA VAL A 56 -7.97 -11.05 -1.51
C VAL A 56 -8.34 -10.80 -2.95
N TYR A 57 -8.33 -9.53 -3.35
CA TYR A 57 -8.70 -9.06 -4.68
C TYR A 57 -7.63 -8.17 -5.28
N SER A 58 -7.73 -7.97 -6.58
CA SER A 58 -7.03 -6.95 -7.33
C SER A 58 -8.00 -6.10 -8.14
N ILE A 59 -7.67 -4.82 -8.32
CA ILE A 59 -8.40 -3.90 -9.20
C ILE A 59 -7.44 -2.94 -9.88
N GLY A 60 -7.71 -2.58 -11.14
CA GLY A 60 -6.95 -1.55 -11.85
C GLY A 60 -7.29 -0.14 -11.36
N LEU A 61 -6.39 0.81 -11.58
CA LEU A 61 -6.61 2.21 -11.17
C LEU A 61 -7.80 2.88 -11.84
N GLY A 62 -8.19 2.43 -13.03
CA GLY A 62 -9.42 2.87 -13.71
C GLY A 62 -10.71 2.36 -13.04
N GLY A 63 -10.60 1.56 -11.97
CA GLY A 63 -11.72 0.88 -11.33
C GLY A 63 -12.21 -0.32 -12.13
N GLY A 64 -13.50 -0.63 -12.00
CA GLY A 64 -14.15 -1.70 -12.74
C GLY A 64 -14.36 -2.97 -11.91
N VAL A 65 -14.25 -4.13 -12.55
CA VAL A 65 -14.53 -5.43 -11.93
C VAL A 65 -13.30 -5.93 -11.18
N GLU A 66 -13.51 -6.26 -9.91
CA GLU A 66 -12.48 -6.81 -9.03
C GLU A 66 -12.15 -8.25 -9.43
N LYS A 67 -10.87 -8.55 -9.56
CA LYS A 67 -10.38 -9.91 -9.82
C LYS A 67 -9.95 -10.54 -8.50
N ARG A 68 -10.61 -11.62 -8.11
CA ARG A 68 -10.23 -12.39 -6.91
C ARG A 68 -8.89 -13.11 -7.13
N ILE A 69 -7.96 -12.90 -6.21
CA ILE A 69 -6.66 -13.59 -6.13
C ILE A 69 -6.80 -14.82 -5.24
N ALA A 70 -7.36 -14.66 -4.04
CA ALA A 70 -7.62 -15.75 -3.11
C ALA A 70 -9.00 -15.58 -2.50
N GLY A 71 -9.82 -16.62 -2.54
CA GLY A 71 -11.09 -16.64 -1.80
C GLY A 71 -10.88 -16.90 -0.31
N SER A 72 -11.98 -17.09 0.42
CA SER A 72 -11.92 -17.45 1.84
C SER A 72 -11.09 -18.72 2.05
N ILE A 73 -10.04 -18.59 2.89
CA ILE A 73 -9.10 -19.67 3.15
C ILE A 73 -9.60 -20.50 4.33
N LYS A 74 -9.85 -21.79 4.12
CA LYS A 74 -10.36 -22.69 5.16
C LYS A 74 -9.27 -23.00 6.19
N HIS A 75 -9.62 -22.95 7.47
CA HIS A 75 -8.75 -23.33 8.58
C HIS A 75 -9.56 -24.02 9.69
N GLY A 76 -9.21 -25.28 10.00
CA GLY A 76 -10.01 -26.12 10.88
C GLY A 76 -11.47 -26.26 10.42
N ALA A 77 -12.40 -25.92 11.30
CA ALA A 77 -13.85 -25.94 11.03
C ALA A 77 -14.40 -24.61 10.48
N ALA A 78 -13.56 -23.59 10.32
CA ALA A 78 -13.94 -22.24 9.94
C ALA A 78 -13.09 -21.73 8.75
N TYR A 79 -13.13 -20.42 8.54
CA TYR A 79 -12.32 -19.70 7.55
C TYR A 79 -11.49 -18.64 8.26
N LEU A 80 -10.30 -18.38 7.73
CA LEU A 80 -9.41 -17.37 8.27
C LEU A 80 -10.00 -15.96 8.10
N ARG A 81 -9.78 -15.13 9.12
CA ARG A 81 -9.82 -13.68 8.98
C ARG A 81 -8.45 -13.22 8.53
N ILE A 82 -8.34 -12.75 7.30
CA ILE A 82 -7.14 -12.12 6.77
C ILE A 82 -6.97 -10.77 7.47
N SER A 83 -5.80 -10.56 8.06
CA SER A 83 -5.44 -9.33 8.80
C SER A 83 -4.65 -8.34 7.96
N ASP A 84 -3.82 -8.85 7.06
CA ASP A 84 -2.96 -8.05 6.19
C ASP A 84 -2.52 -8.83 4.95
N VAL A 85 -2.18 -8.10 3.89
CA VAL A 85 -1.57 -8.66 2.68
C VAL A 85 -0.48 -7.73 2.16
N ASP A 86 0.58 -8.30 1.62
CA ASP A 86 1.63 -7.55 0.91
C ASP A 86 2.07 -8.35 -0.32
N CYS A 87 2.69 -7.69 -1.29
CA CYS A 87 3.08 -8.33 -2.53
C CYS A 87 4.44 -7.88 -3.05
N HIS A 88 5.12 -8.82 -3.69
CA HIS A 88 6.36 -8.57 -4.40
C HIS A 88 6.08 -8.46 -5.90
N ALA A 89 5.89 -7.22 -6.37
CA ALA A 89 5.40 -6.93 -7.71
C ALA A 89 6.22 -7.55 -8.84
N ALA A 90 7.55 -7.63 -8.71
CA ALA A 90 8.39 -8.21 -9.76
C ALA A 90 8.14 -9.71 -9.97
N SER A 91 7.64 -10.42 -8.96
CA SER A 91 7.38 -11.87 -9.01
C SER A 91 5.90 -12.25 -9.05
N GLY A 92 5.00 -11.28 -8.86
CA GLY A 92 3.57 -11.51 -8.65
C GLY A 92 3.24 -12.31 -7.37
N LEU A 93 4.18 -12.41 -6.41
CA LEU A 93 3.93 -13.12 -5.15
C LEU A 93 3.10 -12.26 -4.21
N VAL A 94 2.07 -12.83 -3.61
CA VAL A 94 1.22 -12.20 -2.59
C VAL A 94 1.31 -13.01 -1.31
N ALA A 95 1.64 -12.34 -0.20
CA ALA A 95 1.63 -12.89 1.14
C ALA A 95 0.35 -12.50 1.88
N ILE A 96 -0.21 -13.42 2.65
CA ILE A 96 -1.52 -13.28 3.30
C ILE A 96 -1.38 -13.68 4.78
N ALA A 97 -1.54 -12.71 5.66
CA ALA A 97 -1.52 -12.88 7.11
C ALA A 97 -2.92 -13.16 7.67
N SER A 98 -2.98 -13.82 8.82
CA SER A 98 -4.18 -13.89 9.65
C SER A 98 -3.83 -13.62 11.10
N ASN A 99 -4.72 -12.91 11.79
CA ASN A 99 -4.62 -12.68 13.22
C ASN A 99 -5.21 -13.82 14.07
N ASP A 100 -5.57 -14.95 13.44
CA ASP A 100 -6.00 -16.16 14.14
C ASP A 100 -4.83 -16.75 14.95
N SER A 101 -5.02 -16.91 16.26
CA SER A 101 -4.00 -17.46 17.18
C SER A 101 -3.78 -18.97 17.00
N THR A 102 -4.69 -19.67 16.34
CA THR A 102 -4.60 -21.10 16.06
C THR A 102 -3.88 -21.41 14.74
N LEU A 103 -3.64 -20.40 13.90
CA LEU A 103 -2.85 -20.54 12.68
C LEU A 103 -1.37 -20.34 13.02
N ASN A 104 -0.53 -21.35 12.77
CA ASN A 104 0.92 -21.20 12.80
C ASN A 104 1.46 -20.99 11.38
N GLY A 105 1.72 -19.74 11.01
CA GLY A 105 2.23 -19.36 9.70
C GLY A 105 1.37 -18.33 8.96
N PHE A 106 1.61 -18.22 7.66
CA PHE A 106 0.90 -17.35 6.74
C PHE A 106 0.74 -18.06 5.39
N HIS A 107 0.02 -17.47 4.45
CA HIS A 107 -0.17 -18.05 3.11
C HIS A 107 0.57 -17.25 2.05
N LEU A 108 0.99 -17.96 1.00
CA LEU A 108 1.53 -17.38 -0.23
C LEU A 108 0.65 -17.82 -1.40
N VAL A 109 0.46 -16.92 -2.36
CA VAL A 109 -0.28 -17.17 -3.61
C VAL A 109 0.33 -16.34 -4.74
N LYS A 110 0.18 -16.75 -5.99
CA LYS A 110 0.48 -15.91 -7.15
C LYS A 110 -0.68 -14.92 -7.39
N ASP A 111 -0.37 -13.78 -7.98
CA ASP A 111 -1.32 -12.73 -8.39
C ASP A 111 -2.33 -13.18 -9.45
N ASP A 112 -2.03 -14.25 -10.18
CA ASP A 112 -2.99 -14.96 -11.01
C ASP A 112 -3.99 -15.85 -10.24
N GLY A 113 -3.79 -16.01 -8.93
CA GLY A 113 -4.59 -16.82 -8.02
C GLY A 113 -4.14 -18.27 -7.89
N THR A 114 -3.04 -18.66 -8.53
CA THR A 114 -2.52 -20.03 -8.49
C THR A 114 -1.53 -20.25 -7.34
N GLY A 115 -1.32 -21.52 -6.98
CA GLY A 115 -0.27 -21.91 -6.05
C GLY A 115 -0.47 -21.48 -4.60
N LEU A 116 -1.73 -21.27 -4.17
CA LEU A 116 -2.05 -20.98 -2.76
C LEU A 116 -1.50 -22.09 -1.86
N ARG A 117 -0.64 -21.70 -0.91
CA ARG A 117 -0.04 -22.62 0.06
C ARG A 117 0.26 -21.93 1.39
N GLN A 118 0.18 -22.67 2.48
CA GLN A 118 0.66 -22.21 3.78
C GLN A 118 2.19 -22.32 3.86
N VAL A 119 2.82 -21.32 4.48
CA VAL A 119 4.19 -21.35 4.95
C VAL A 119 4.14 -21.59 6.45
N VAL A 120 4.69 -22.73 6.89
CA VAL A 120 4.83 -23.08 8.30
C VAL A 120 6.27 -22.76 8.71
N PRO A 121 6.49 -21.96 9.76
CA PRO A 121 7.83 -21.54 10.15
C PRO A 121 8.63 -22.69 10.75
N VAL A 122 9.94 -22.67 10.50
CA VAL A 122 10.96 -23.42 11.23
C VAL A 122 11.54 -22.48 12.30
N GLY A 123 11.57 -22.95 13.54
CA GLY A 123 12.00 -22.14 14.69
C GLY A 123 10.83 -21.47 15.38
N GLU A 124 10.79 -20.13 15.36
CA GLU A 124 9.77 -19.35 16.04
C GLU A 124 8.38 -19.57 15.44
N PRO A 125 7.34 -19.91 16.24
CA PRO A 125 5.97 -20.02 15.73
C PRO A 125 5.46 -18.65 15.28
N LEU A 126 4.62 -18.63 14.25
CA LEU A 126 4.02 -17.42 13.71
C LEU A 126 2.51 -17.46 13.91
N THR A 127 2.06 -17.20 15.15
CA THR A 127 0.64 -17.12 15.50
C THR A 127 0.13 -15.68 15.51
N ALA A 128 -1.15 -15.49 15.19
CA ALA A 128 -1.81 -14.18 15.26
C ALA A 128 -1.00 -13.03 14.61
N ILE A 129 -0.58 -13.23 13.36
CA ILE A 129 0.16 -12.22 12.61
C ILE A 129 -0.77 -11.03 12.35
N ARG A 130 -0.35 -9.85 12.79
CA ARG A 130 -1.14 -8.63 12.59
C ARG A 130 -0.87 -7.99 11.23
N GLN A 131 0.40 -7.82 10.88
CA GLN A 131 0.86 -7.16 9.67
C GLN A 131 2.14 -7.82 9.16
N LEU A 132 2.40 -7.73 7.86
CA LEU A 132 3.60 -8.26 7.22
C LEU A 132 4.14 -7.32 6.14
N SER A 133 5.42 -7.46 5.82
CA SER A 133 6.03 -6.78 4.68
C SER A 133 7.09 -7.66 4.03
N LEU A 134 6.98 -7.82 2.72
CA LEU A 134 7.95 -8.52 1.88
C LEU A 134 9.14 -7.61 1.62
N SER A 135 10.33 -8.21 1.67
CA SER A 135 11.56 -7.52 1.30
C SER A 135 11.59 -7.18 -0.20
N PRO A 136 12.37 -6.15 -0.60
CA PRO A 136 12.38 -5.69 -2.00
C PRO A 136 12.91 -6.71 -3.01
N ASN A 137 13.71 -7.69 -2.56
CA ASN A 137 14.17 -8.80 -3.40
C ASN A 137 13.18 -9.98 -3.44
N GLY A 138 12.14 -9.97 -2.59
CA GLY A 138 11.13 -11.01 -2.49
C GLY A 138 11.63 -12.30 -1.84
N GLU A 139 12.76 -12.29 -1.14
CA GLU A 139 13.35 -13.48 -0.52
C GLU A 139 13.07 -13.57 0.99
N GLN A 140 12.89 -12.42 1.63
CA GLN A 140 12.63 -12.31 3.06
C GLN A 140 11.27 -11.64 3.35
N ILE A 141 10.78 -11.85 4.55
CA ILE A 141 9.56 -11.21 5.06
C ILE A 141 9.76 -10.79 6.51
N VAL A 142 9.27 -9.61 6.86
CA VAL A 142 9.14 -9.18 8.26
C VAL A 142 7.66 -9.24 8.65
N VAL A 143 7.38 -9.71 9.86
CA VAL A 143 6.02 -9.86 10.37
C VAL A 143 5.92 -9.25 11.77
N SER A 144 4.81 -8.57 12.07
CA SER A 144 4.46 -8.23 13.45
C SER A 144 3.55 -9.32 14.02
N ARG A 145 4.05 -10.08 14.99
CA ARG A 145 3.39 -11.23 15.62
C ARG A 145 2.99 -10.90 17.05
N ALA A 146 1.83 -11.36 17.49
CA ALA A 146 1.48 -11.30 18.91
C ALA A 146 2.52 -12.06 19.74
N TRP A 147 2.78 -11.59 20.96
CA TRP A 147 3.79 -12.15 21.86
C TRP A 147 3.22 -13.01 22.98
N ASP A 148 1.96 -12.79 23.30
CA ASP A 148 1.20 -13.51 24.31
C ASP A 148 -0.27 -13.63 23.86
N ASP A 149 -1.03 -14.50 24.52
CA ASP A 149 -2.45 -14.74 24.23
C ASP A 149 -3.38 -13.79 25.02
N SER A 150 -2.85 -12.67 25.55
CA SER A 150 -3.69 -11.74 26.30
C SER A 150 -4.72 -11.05 25.38
N PRO A 151 -5.83 -10.52 25.92
CA PRO A 151 -6.81 -9.78 25.12
C PRO A 151 -6.26 -8.51 24.44
N SER A 152 -5.09 -8.05 24.84
CA SER A 152 -4.40 -6.88 24.27
C SER A 152 -2.92 -7.22 24.14
N PRO A 153 -2.58 -8.14 23.22
CA PRO A 153 -1.24 -8.69 23.17
C PRO A 153 -0.28 -7.63 22.67
N ARG A 154 0.95 -7.70 23.19
CA ARG A 154 2.07 -6.93 22.63
C ARG A 154 2.53 -7.62 21.36
N TYR A 155 3.03 -6.81 20.42
CA TYR A 155 3.56 -7.30 19.17
C TYR A 155 5.08 -7.13 19.12
N GLY A 156 5.76 -8.11 18.55
CA GLY A 156 7.18 -8.05 18.20
C GLY A 156 7.39 -8.30 16.72
N LEU A 157 8.56 -7.94 16.21
CA LEU A 157 8.95 -8.22 14.83
C LEU A 157 9.77 -9.50 14.76
N LEU A 158 9.32 -10.39 13.88
CA LEU A 158 10.09 -11.54 13.43
C LEU A 158 10.43 -11.36 11.96
N ILE A 159 11.58 -11.89 11.58
CA ILE A 159 12.05 -11.89 10.21
C ILE A 159 12.38 -13.31 9.80
N GLY A 160 12.10 -13.65 8.55
CA GLY A 160 12.41 -14.97 8.05
C GLY A 160 12.68 -15.00 6.55
N ASP A 161 13.31 -16.11 6.16
CA ASP A 161 13.63 -16.43 4.77
C ASP A 161 12.49 -17.27 4.18
N LEU A 162 11.98 -16.87 3.01
CA LEU A 162 10.83 -17.52 2.38
C LEU A 162 11.15 -18.87 1.72
N ARG A 163 12.44 -19.18 1.51
CA ARG A 163 12.90 -20.44 0.93
C ARG A 163 13.12 -21.48 2.01
N SER A 164 13.84 -21.15 3.08
CA SER A 164 14.08 -22.07 4.21
C SER A 164 12.91 -22.12 5.19
N ALA A 165 12.06 -21.09 5.18
CA ALA A 165 11.03 -20.85 6.19
C ALA A 165 11.59 -20.72 7.61
N GLU A 166 12.88 -20.41 7.78
CA GLU A 166 13.46 -20.13 9.09
C GLU A 166 13.10 -18.72 9.55
N PHE A 167 12.61 -18.61 10.78
CA PHE A 167 12.22 -17.34 11.40
C PHE A 167 12.96 -17.11 12.70
N ILE A 168 13.41 -15.87 12.89
CA ILE A 168 14.05 -15.41 14.12
C ILE A 168 13.34 -14.18 14.65
N VAL A 169 13.47 -13.96 15.95
CA VAL A 169 13.09 -12.69 16.58
C VAL A 169 14.06 -11.60 16.11
N PHE A 170 13.54 -10.61 15.38
CA PHE A 170 14.33 -9.43 14.98
C PHE A 170 14.29 -8.37 16.08
N MET A 171 13.10 -8.03 16.55
CA MET A 171 12.90 -7.09 17.66
C MET A 171 11.75 -7.57 18.54
N PRO A 172 12.02 -8.01 19.79
CA PRO A 172 10.95 -8.38 20.72
C PRO A 172 10.19 -7.13 21.19
N PRO A 173 8.94 -7.27 21.68
CA PRO A 173 8.34 -6.22 22.48
C PRO A 173 9.16 -6.07 23.77
N GLY A 174 9.34 -4.85 24.24
CA GLY A 174 9.87 -4.57 25.56
C GLY A 174 8.75 -4.58 26.58
N GLU A 175 9.10 -4.37 27.84
CA GLU A 175 8.19 -4.56 28.99
C GLU A 175 6.85 -3.84 28.81
N PHE A 176 6.86 -2.63 28.24
CA PHE A 176 5.66 -1.82 28.00
C PHE A 176 5.48 -1.36 26.55
N HIS A 177 6.30 -1.84 25.61
CA HIS A 177 6.22 -1.41 24.21
C HIS A 177 5.77 -2.52 23.25
N SER A 178 4.95 -2.15 22.29
CA SER A 178 4.44 -2.99 21.20
C SER A 178 4.96 -2.47 19.85
N ILE A 179 5.34 -3.38 18.96
CA ILE A 179 5.92 -3.07 17.64
C ILE A 179 4.99 -3.58 16.53
N THR A 180 4.48 -2.68 15.69
CA THR A 180 3.50 -2.99 14.64
C THR A 180 3.82 -2.29 13.31
N ALA A 181 3.05 -2.57 12.26
CA ALA A 181 3.14 -1.93 10.96
C ALA A 181 4.57 -1.90 10.36
N PRO A 182 5.28 -3.06 10.29
CA PRO A 182 6.60 -3.08 9.73
C PRO A 182 6.55 -2.83 8.21
N ALA A 183 7.51 -2.08 7.68
CA ALA A 183 7.65 -1.81 6.26
C ALA A 183 9.12 -1.81 5.84
N TRP A 184 9.46 -2.66 4.86
CA TRP A 184 10.80 -2.66 4.28
C TRP A 184 11.09 -1.38 3.49
N SER A 185 12.28 -0.84 3.70
CA SER A 185 12.83 0.17 2.80
C SER A 185 13.10 -0.42 1.41
N PRO A 186 13.04 0.38 0.33
CA PRO A 186 13.23 -0.11 -1.04
C PRO A 186 14.63 -0.69 -1.29
N THR A 187 15.62 -0.35 -0.47
CA THR A 187 16.99 -0.92 -0.55
C THR A 187 17.13 -2.24 0.21
N GLY A 188 16.19 -2.58 1.10
CA GLY A 188 16.29 -3.77 1.94
C GLY A 188 17.25 -3.63 3.13
N GLU A 189 17.77 -2.43 3.39
CA GLU A 189 18.78 -2.19 4.45
C GLU A 189 18.15 -1.66 5.75
N ARG A 190 16.88 -1.28 5.70
CA ARG A 190 16.14 -0.68 6.81
C ARG A 190 14.71 -1.18 6.87
N ILE A 191 14.15 -1.22 8.07
CA ILE A 191 12.75 -1.54 8.35
C ILE A 191 12.17 -0.39 9.18
N ALA A 192 11.09 0.23 8.70
CA ALA A 192 10.31 1.19 9.47
C ALA A 192 9.20 0.46 10.22
N TYR A 193 8.81 0.95 11.40
CA TYR A 193 7.74 0.37 12.20
C TYR A 193 7.15 1.40 13.16
N ALA A 194 5.94 1.09 13.64
CA ALA A 194 5.28 1.83 14.69
C ALA A 194 5.62 1.22 16.06
N LEU A 195 5.94 2.09 17.01
CA LEU A 195 6.11 1.78 18.43
C LEU A 195 4.94 2.37 19.21
N GLU A 196 4.36 1.57 20.10
CA GLU A 196 3.35 2.00 21.07
C GLU A 196 3.83 1.65 22.47
N GLU A 197 3.97 2.66 23.34
CA GLU A 197 4.43 2.49 24.72
C GLU A 197 3.60 3.38 25.65
N ALA A 198 2.87 2.77 26.60
CA ALA A 198 2.07 3.50 27.58
C ALA A 198 1.15 4.61 27.01
N GLY A 199 0.64 4.43 25.77
CA GLY A 199 -0.21 5.39 25.07
C GLY A 199 0.56 6.46 24.27
N GLU A 200 1.89 6.44 24.29
CA GLU A 200 2.73 7.20 23.37
C GLU A 200 3.02 6.39 22.10
N PHE A 201 3.04 7.08 20.96
CA PHE A 201 3.25 6.45 19.66
C PHE A 201 4.46 7.06 18.98
N ARG A 202 5.30 6.22 18.37
CA ARG A 202 6.49 6.67 17.63
C ARG A 202 6.59 5.92 16.32
N ILE A 203 7.24 6.54 15.34
CA ILE A 203 7.71 5.86 14.13
C ILE A 203 9.22 5.81 14.23
N ALA A 204 9.74 4.60 14.13
CA ALA A 204 11.15 4.31 14.20
C ALA A 204 11.61 3.56 12.95
N ILE A 205 12.90 3.63 12.68
CA ILE A 205 13.57 2.94 11.58
C ILE A 205 14.75 2.20 12.16
N ALA A 206 14.81 0.89 11.95
CA ALA A 206 15.93 0.05 12.31
C ALA A 206 16.76 -0.30 11.08
N SER A 207 18.09 -0.27 11.21
CA SER A 207 19.00 -0.91 10.25
C SER A 207 18.85 -2.42 10.29
N TYR A 208 18.87 -3.08 9.13
CA TYR A 208 18.86 -4.52 8.99
C TYR A 208 20.23 -5.00 8.47
N PRO A 209 20.83 -6.06 9.05
CA PRO A 209 20.33 -6.91 10.13
C PRO A 209 20.69 -6.45 11.55
N SER A 210 21.39 -5.33 11.73
CA SER A 210 21.95 -4.93 13.03
C SER A 210 20.92 -4.57 14.11
N GLY A 211 19.71 -4.17 13.72
CA GLY A 211 18.67 -3.70 14.64
C GLY A 211 18.92 -2.30 15.19
N GLN A 212 19.89 -1.55 14.68
CA GLN A 212 20.17 -0.19 15.17
C GLN A 212 18.99 0.74 14.87
N GLU A 213 18.31 1.19 15.92
CA GLU A 213 17.09 2.00 15.84
C GLU A 213 17.37 3.51 15.80
N THR A 214 16.55 4.24 15.06
CA THR A 214 16.39 5.70 15.18
C THR A 214 14.91 6.07 15.14
N VAL A 215 14.44 6.83 16.13
CA VAL A 215 13.10 7.42 16.12
C VAL A 215 13.08 8.62 15.18
N VAL A 216 12.19 8.59 14.19
CA VAL A 216 12.07 9.67 13.18
C VAL A 216 10.83 10.54 13.39
N TYR A 217 9.86 10.07 14.18
CA TYR A 217 8.67 10.86 14.49
C TYR A 217 8.01 10.42 15.80
N VAL A 218 7.53 11.40 16.57
CA VAL A 218 6.72 11.17 17.78
C VAL A 218 5.29 11.61 17.49
N ALA A 219 4.35 10.68 17.65
CA ALA A 219 2.94 10.83 17.33
C ALA A 219 2.09 10.92 18.60
N ARG A 220 0.98 11.65 18.50
CA ARG A 220 -0.02 11.80 19.59
C ARG A 220 -1.23 10.88 19.42
N ALA A 221 -1.18 9.98 18.45
CA ALA A 221 -2.25 9.05 18.13
C ALA A 221 -1.66 7.79 17.49
N LYS A 222 -2.45 6.72 17.51
CA LYS A 222 -2.05 5.43 16.97
C LYS A 222 -1.66 5.51 15.50
N ILE A 223 -0.59 4.80 15.16
CA ILE A 223 -0.14 4.57 13.79
C ILE A 223 -0.71 3.25 13.30
N GLY A 224 -1.50 3.27 12.23
CA GLY A 224 -2.18 2.08 11.72
C GLY A 224 -1.41 1.33 10.64
N GLY A 225 -0.57 2.02 9.88
CA GLY A 225 0.17 1.46 8.75
C GLY A 225 1.27 2.41 8.28
N LEU A 226 2.31 1.85 7.66
CA LEU A 226 3.46 2.56 7.12
C LEU A 226 3.78 2.03 5.72
N ALA A 227 4.25 2.90 4.83
CA ALA A 227 4.80 2.52 3.54
C ALA A 227 5.94 3.44 3.13
N TRP A 228 7.01 2.87 2.57
CA TRP A 228 8.13 3.64 2.03
C TRP A 228 7.82 4.16 0.64
N SER A 229 8.29 5.37 0.36
CA SER A 229 8.42 5.83 -1.02
C SER A 229 9.50 5.01 -1.74
N PRO A 230 9.39 4.81 -3.07
CA PRO A 230 10.36 4.03 -3.83
C PRO A 230 11.78 4.61 -3.83
N ASP A 231 11.89 5.94 -3.65
CA ASP A 231 13.18 6.64 -3.52
C ASP A 231 13.81 6.50 -2.12
N GLY A 232 13.11 5.92 -1.15
CA GLY A 232 13.57 5.73 0.22
C GLY A 232 13.70 7.01 1.05
N LEU A 233 13.16 8.13 0.56
CA LEU A 233 13.26 9.44 1.22
C LEU A 233 12.06 9.77 2.10
N TRP A 234 10.92 9.12 1.87
CA TRP A 234 9.66 9.40 2.56
C TRP A 234 9.01 8.14 3.11
N LEU A 235 8.26 8.31 4.19
CA LEU A 235 7.30 7.36 4.71
C LEU A 235 5.91 7.97 4.59
N ALA A 236 4.97 7.21 4.02
CA ALA A 236 3.55 7.47 4.23
C ALA A 236 3.12 6.75 5.51
N ALA A 237 2.38 7.43 6.37
CA ALA A 237 1.88 6.86 7.61
C ALA A 237 0.39 7.16 7.79
N GLU A 238 -0.35 6.17 8.28
CA GLU A 238 -1.68 6.40 8.83
C GLU A 238 -1.55 6.98 10.23
N LEU A 239 -2.02 8.21 10.44
CA LEU A 239 -2.08 8.86 11.74
C LEU A 239 -3.49 9.43 11.98
N ALA A 240 -4.18 8.92 13.00
CA ALA A 240 -5.53 9.37 13.38
C ALA A 240 -6.54 9.38 12.20
N GLY A 241 -6.45 8.37 11.32
CA GLY A 241 -7.31 8.25 10.14
C GLY A 241 -7.00 9.29 9.06
N GLN A 242 -5.74 9.70 8.93
CA GLN A 242 -5.21 10.56 7.87
C GLN A 242 -3.89 9.98 7.36
N VAL A 243 -3.60 10.18 6.07
CA VAL A 243 -2.26 9.92 5.54
C VAL A 243 -1.41 11.16 5.77
N ILE A 244 -0.23 10.95 6.35
CA ILE A 244 0.83 11.96 6.46
C ILE A 244 2.08 11.46 5.77
N LEU A 245 2.93 12.40 5.33
CA LEU A 245 4.26 12.08 4.81
C LEU A 245 5.33 12.55 5.78
N LEU A 246 6.30 11.68 6.04
CA LEU A 246 7.41 11.91 6.95
C LEU A 246 8.70 11.71 6.19
N ARG A 247 9.69 12.57 6.41
CA ARG A 247 11.04 12.32 5.92
C ARG A 247 11.64 11.13 6.67
N ALA A 248 12.23 10.19 5.92
CA ALA A 248 12.89 9.03 6.51
C ALA A 248 14.15 9.39 7.32
N ASP A 249 14.68 10.60 7.14
CA ASP A 249 15.78 11.17 7.93
C ASP A 249 15.31 11.89 9.21
N GLY A 250 13.99 11.92 9.48
CA GLY A 250 13.39 12.66 10.60
C GLY A 250 13.29 14.18 10.39
N GLY A 251 13.72 14.68 9.24
CA GLY A 251 13.86 16.11 8.93
C GLY A 251 12.55 16.88 8.65
N GLY A 252 11.38 16.23 8.73
CA GLY A 252 10.12 16.96 8.64
C GLY A 252 8.87 16.13 8.30
N LEU A 253 7.72 16.74 8.58
CA LEU A 253 6.38 16.25 8.27
C LEU A 253 5.77 17.09 7.16
N LEU A 254 5.36 16.46 6.07
CA LEU A 254 4.49 17.06 5.06
C LEU A 254 3.05 16.61 5.30
N ARG A 255 2.18 17.58 5.59
CA ARG A 255 0.73 17.35 5.62
C ARG A 255 0.18 17.48 4.21
N LEU A 256 -0.57 16.47 3.79
CA LEU A 256 -1.24 16.48 2.50
C LEU A 256 -2.33 17.56 2.44
N ARG A 257 -2.56 18.09 1.24
CA ARG A 257 -3.53 19.15 0.98
C ARG A 257 -4.95 18.59 1.05
N ASP A 258 -5.19 17.52 0.30
CA ASP A 258 -6.42 16.75 0.36
C ASP A 258 -6.39 15.85 1.61
N ARG A 259 -7.48 15.89 2.37
CA ARG A 259 -7.64 15.17 3.64
C ARG A 259 -8.93 14.37 3.65
N PRO A 260 -9.04 13.35 2.78
CA PRO A 260 -10.18 12.46 2.81
C PRO A 260 -10.32 11.83 4.20
N GLY A 261 -11.56 11.72 4.68
CA GLY A 261 -11.85 11.29 6.03
C GLY A 261 -11.60 9.80 6.23
N GLY A 262 -10.85 9.45 7.28
CA GLY A 262 -10.54 8.06 7.63
C GLY A 262 -9.71 7.40 6.55
N ALA A 263 -8.45 7.80 6.41
CA ALA A 263 -7.51 7.23 5.47
C ALA A 263 -6.62 6.17 6.17
N TRP A 264 -6.65 4.93 5.68
CA TRP A 264 -5.98 3.76 6.27
C TRP A 264 -5.08 3.03 5.28
N SER A 265 -4.09 2.30 5.82
CA SER A 265 -3.17 1.44 5.06
C SER A 265 -2.59 2.10 3.79
N PRO A 266 -1.84 3.21 3.92
CA PRO A 266 -1.30 3.89 2.76
C PRO A 266 -0.26 3.04 2.04
N GLN A 267 -0.23 3.11 0.71
CA GLN A 267 0.74 2.41 -0.13
C GLN A 267 1.22 3.30 -1.27
N TRP A 268 2.53 3.36 -1.48
CA TRP A 268 3.14 4.10 -2.59
C TRP A 268 3.10 3.29 -3.88
N SER A 269 2.81 3.96 -5.00
CA SER A 269 3.06 3.39 -6.32
C SER A 269 4.56 3.23 -6.56
N ARG A 270 4.95 2.27 -7.41
CA ARG A 270 6.37 1.95 -7.67
C ARG A 270 7.14 3.09 -8.34
N ASP A 271 6.44 3.94 -9.10
CA ASP A 271 6.99 5.14 -9.72
C ASP A 271 7.11 6.33 -8.74
N GLY A 272 6.52 6.22 -7.54
CA GLY A 272 6.51 7.27 -6.54
C GLY A 272 5.57 8.43 -6.85
N GLU A 273 4.74 8.33 -7.89
CA GLU A 273 3.85 9.42 -8.31
C GLU A 273 2.52 9.45 -7.56
N ARG A 274 2.11 8.31 -6.97
CA ARG A 274 0.81 8.15 -6.33
C ARG A 274 0.90 7.47 -4.96
N ILE A 275 -0.11 7.75 -4.15
CA ILE A 275 -0.38 7.05 -2.90
C ILE A 275 -1.81 6.53 -2.94
N ALA A 276 -1.99 5.24 -2.70
CA ALA A 276 -3.30 4.62 -2.52
C ALA A 276 -3.57 4.38 -1.03
N PHE A 277 -4.84 4.42 -0.63
CA PHE A 277 -5.28 4.18 0.75
C PHE A 277 -6.77 3.85 0.78
N ALA A 278 -7.21 3.18 1.84
CA ALA A 278 -8.63 2.98 2.11
C ALA A 278 -9.21 4.24 2.77
N SER A 279 -10.44 4.64 2.43
CA SER A 279 -11.14 5.81 2.95
C SER A 279 -12.53 5.49 3.50
N ARG A 280 -13.08 6.33 4.39
CA ARG A 280 -14.53 6.30 4.67
C ARG A 280 -15.29 6.64 3.39
N SER A 281 -16.40 5.93 3.18
CA SER A 281 -17.38 6.25 2.16
C SER A 281 -18.45 7.19 2.70
N SER A 282 -19.06 7.98 1.82
CA SER A 282 -20.32 8.67 2.12
C SER A 282 -21.51 7.70 2.24
N PHE A 283 -21.37 6.48 1.69
CA PHE A 283 -22.38 5.44 1.83
C PHE A 283 -22.21 4.70 3.18
N PRO A 284 -23.25 4.65 4.03
CA PRO A 284 -23.17 3.98 5.32
C PRO A 284 -22.76 2.52 5.21
N GLY A 285 -21.81 2.10 6.05
CA GLY A 285 -21.28 0.73 6.07
C GLY A 285 -20.37 0.37 4.89
N ALA A 286 -20.03 1.33 4.04
CA ALA A 286 -19.09 1.14 2.94
C ALA A 286 -17.72 1.80 3.21
N ARG A 287 -16.70 1.26 2.55
CA ARG A 287 -15.34 1.79 2.46
C ARG A 287 -15.00 2.02 0.99
N GLN A 288 -14.01 2.86 0.74
CA GLN A 288 -13.58 3.20 -0.61
C GLN A 288 -12.08 3.01 -0.72
N LEU A 289 -11.61 2.61 -1.89
CA LEU A 289 -10.20 2.73 -2.25
C LEU A 289 -10.00 4.04 -3.00
N LEU A 290 -9.04 4.84 -2.56
CA LEU A 290 -8.66 6.08 -3.21
C LEU A 290 -7.20 6.00 -3.65
N THR A 291 -6.88 6.78 -4.68
CA THR A 291 -5.52 7.17 -5.02
C THR A 291 -5.43 8.69 -5.00
N MET A 292 -4.24 9.23 -4.73
CA MET A 292 -3.92 10.65 -4.86
C MET A 292 -2.50 10.79 -5.39
N SER A 293 -2.14 11.97 -5.88
CA SER A 293 -0.75 12.26 -6.21
C SER A 293 0.11 12.27 -4.95
N ALA A 294 1.39 11.93 -5.08
CA ALA A 294 2.38 11.96 -4.00
C ALA A 294 2.51 13.32 -3.31
N ARG A 295 2.05 14.41 -3.96
CA ARG A 295 2.00 15.75 -3.38
C ARG A 295 0.79 15.99 -2.48
N GLY A 296 -0.14 15.03 -2.43
CA GLY A 296 -1.36 15.09 -1.62
C GLY A 296 -2.50 15.87 -2.25
N ASP A 297 -2.54 15.92 -3.58
CA ASP A 297 -3.64 16.49 -4.38
C ASP A 297 -4.20 15.43 -5.33
N ASP A 298 -5.27 15.78 -6.05
CA ASP A 298 -5.90 14.91 -7.07
C ASP A 298 -6.40 13.57 -6.49
N ALA A 299 -7.05 13.62 -5.32
CA ALA A 299 -7.66 12.44 -4.73
C ALA A 299 -8.84 11.91 -5.59
N ARG A 300 -8.78 10.63 -5.95
CA ARG A 300 -9.77 9.95 -6.80
C ARG A 300 -10.16 8.60 -6.22
N THR A 301 -11.46 8.30 -6.24
CA THR A 301 -11.98 6.97 -5.89
C THR A 301 -11.72 5.97 -7.01
N VAL A 302 -11.15 4.82 -6.65
CA VAL A 302 -10.95 3.66 -7.54
C VAL A 302 -12.16 2.73 -7.48
N THR A 303 -12.62 2.39 -6.27
CA THR A 303 -13.82 1.58 -6.03
C THR A 303 -14.47 1.89 -4.68
N THR A 304 -15.73 1.51 -4.52
CA THR A 304 -16.49 1.58 -3.27
C THR A 304 -17.14 0.25 -2.99
N LEU A 305 -16.84 -0.32 -1.83
CA LEU A 305 -17.31 -1.63 -1.40
C LEU A 305 -18.04 -1.54 -0.07
N ARG A 306 -19.02 -2.41 0.14
CA ARG A 306 -19.61 -2.61 1.46
C ARG A 306 -18.66 -3.45 2.31
N GLY A 307 -18.64 -3.18 3.62
CA GLY A 307 -17.90 -3.96 4.61
C GLY A 307 -16.46 -3.51 4.80
N GLU A 308 -15.60 -4.44 5.24
CA GLU A 308 -14.20 -4.15 5.51
C GLU A 308 -13.39 -4.00 4.23
N LEU A 309 -12.46 -3.04 4.25
CA LEU A 309 -11.51 -2.84 3.17
C LEU A 309 -10.15 -2.50 3.78
N VAL A 310 -9.14 -3.29 3.44
CA VAL A 310 -7.74 -3.05 3.82
C VAL A 310 -6.88 -3.11 2.56
N LEU A 311 -6.19 -2.01 2.25
CA LEU A 311 -5.25 -1.97 1.13
C LEU A 311 -3.94 -2.63 1.55
N GLY A 312 -3.44 -3.55 0.72
CA GLY A 312 -2.19 -4.24 0.98
C GLY A 312 -1.02 -3.65 0.21
N CYS A 313 -1.09 -3.63 -1.12
CA CYS A 313 0.09 -3.31 -1.94
C CYS A 313 -0.28 -2.98 -3.41
N TRP A 314 0.75 -2.66 -4.20
CA TRP A 314 0.68 -2.43 -5.64
C TRP A 314 1.34 -3.56 -6.44
N LEU A 315 0.68 -4.02 -7.49
CA LEU A 315 1.22 -4.89 -8.54
C LEU A 315 1.27 -4.13 -9.87
N GLY A 316 2.20 -4.52 -10.75
CA GLY A 316 2.37 -3.87 -12.07
C GLY A 316 3.30 -2.67 -12.02
#